data_AF-A0A161HHB4-F1
#
_entry.id   AF-A0A161HHB4-F1
#
_cell.length_a   1.000
_cell.length_b   1.000
_cell.length_c   1.000
_cell.angle_alpha   90.00
_cell.angle_beta   90.00
_cell.angle_gamma   90.00
#
_symmetry.space_group_name_H-M   'P 1'
#
loop_
_entity.id
_entity.type
_entity.pdbx_description
1 polymer ?
#
loop_
_entity_poly.entity_id
_entity_poly.type
_entity_poly.pdbx_seq_one_letter_code
_entity_poly.pdbx_strand_id
1 'polypeptide(L)'
;MYVTQYRPLSLVVVRIQLFEPKTQDLDMNSMAALRSMYLAFPNSSPFVLHSAISSNGPGGGGSGNSTINSILFSLTSTLSAIGRPISIKPSTDLPTRALHTISVLKGTSSRGSTSLGAWSIFADGIDVSPLNPFVGNRASRKVKKLEFPTTNDAKTKEMRSKMARILFTGSDAKSEEKYRSRGPLPMVEIKLNRPYDQEESELDSFQPKITLRLEGDDVFAGIFQLAVDGAIDVTNIPGWMTGEEGSTTVYIGRTVTI
;
A
#
# COMPACT_ATOMS: atom_id res chain seq x y z
N MET A 1 23.26 -17.57 -7.64
CA MET A 1 22.61 -16.46 -6.92
C MET A 1 23.34 -15.19 -7.28
N TYR A 2 22.63 -14.10 -7.59
CA TYR A 2 23.21 -12.80 -7.92
C TYR A 2 22.68 -11.75 -6.95
N VAL A 3 23.56 -10.92 -6.38
CA VAL A 3 23.20 -9.90 -5.39
C VAL A 3 23.60 -8.53 -5.92
N THR A 4 22.69 -7.56 -5.84
CA THR A 4 22.93 -6.18 -6.25
C THR A 4 22.30 -5.19 -5.28
N GLN A 5 22.91 -4.02 -5.13
CA GLN A 5 22.38 -2.95 -4.29
C GLN A 5 21.65 -1.92 -5.15
N TYR A 6 20.36 -1.77 -4.93
CA TYR A 6 19.54 -0.74 -5.54
C TYR A 6 19.54 0.53 -4.68
N ARG A 7 20.44 1.45 -5.02
CA ARG A 7 20.71 2.69 -4.27
C ARG A 7 19.50 3.62 -4.15
N PRO A 8 18.67 3.86 -5.19
CA PRO A 8 17.58 4.86 -5.09
C PRO A 8 16.55 4.56 -3.99
N LEU A 9 16.32 3.30 -3.66
CA LEU A 9 15.39 2.89 -2.59
C LEU A 9 16.10 2.22 -1.41
N SER A 10 17.44 2.23 -1.37
CA SER A 10 18.25 1.56 -0.34
C SER A 10 17.85 0.10 -0.09
N LEU A 11 17.76 -0.66 -1.19
CA LEU A 11 17.38 -2.08 -1.16
C LEU A 11 18.55 -2.95 -1.61
N VAL A 12 18.70 -4.12 -1.00
CA VAL A 12 19.55 -5.20 -1.50
C VAL A 12 18.66 -6.18 -2.24
N VAL A 13 18.86 -6.32 -3.54
CA VAL A 13 18.10 -7.23 -4.40
C VAL A 13 18.92 -8.48 -4.67
N VAL A 14 18.33 -9.63 -4.39
CA VAL A 14 18.88 -10.94 -4.63
C VAL A 14 18.05 -11.62 -5.72
N ARG A 15 18.70 -11.95 -6.84
CA ARG A 15 18.14 -12.80 -7.89
C ARG A 15 18.56 -14.24 -7.66
N ILE A 16 17.57 -15.11 -7.45
CA ILE A 16 17.74 -16.56 -7.28
C ILE A 16 17.20 -17.23 -8.54
N GLN A 17 17.99 -18.14 -9.11
CA GLN A 17 17.60 -18.93 -10.26
C GLN A 17 17.88 -20.39 -9.92
N LEU A 18 16.84 -21.22 -10.01
CA LEU A 18 16.91 -22.65 -9.78
C LEU A 18 17.04 -23.36 -11.13
N PHE A 19 17.63 -24.55 -11.10
CA PHE A 19 17.81 -25.40 -12.27
C PHE A 19 17.26 -26.78 -11.96
N GLU A 20 16.53 -27.35 -12.91
CA GLU A 20 15.95 -28.68 -12.81
C GLU A 20 16.56 -29.56 -13.90
N PRO A 21 17.06 -30.76 -13.58
CA PRO A 21 17.65 -31.65 -14.59
C PRO A 21 16.57 -32.21 -15.52
N LYS A 22 16.79 -32.21 -16.84
CA LYS A 22 15.84 -32.77 -17.83
C LYS A 22 15.89 -34.30 -17.91
N THR A 23 17.02 -34.89 -17.54
CA THR A 23 17.29 -36.33 -17.49
C THR A 23 17.96 -36.67 -16.16
N GLN A 24 18.08 -37.95 -15.81
CA GLN A 24 18.82 -38.37 -14.60
C GLN A 24 20.32 -38.03 -14.66
N ASP A 25 20.82 -37.60 -15.83
CA ASP A 25 22.20 -37.18 -16.04
C ASP A 25 22.43 -35.75 -15.53
N LEU A 26 23.43 -35.59 -14.66
CA LEU A 26 23.79 -34.33 -13.99
C LEU A 26 24.60 -33.36 -14.88
N ASP A 27 24.60 -33.56 -16.19
CA ASP A 27 25.33 -32.69 -17.11
C ASP A 27 24.77 -31.26 -17.08
N MET A 28 25.65 -30.26 -16.95
CA MET A 28 25.23 -28.85 -16.86
C MET A 28 24.43 -28.37 -18.08
N ASN A 29 24.65 -29.00 -19.24
CA ASN A 29 23.93 -28.71 -20.49
C ASN A 29 22.54 -29.36 -20.55
N SER A 30 22.23 -30.35 -19.69
CA SER A 30 20.91 -31.00 -19.60
C SER A 30 19.97 -30.26 -18.63
N MET A 31 20.42 -29.22 -17.94
CA MET A 31 19.62 -28.50 -16.94
C MET A 31 18.65 -27.50 -17.58
N ALA A 32 17.37 -27.59 -17.22
CA ALA A 32 16.37 -26.58 -17.52
C ALA A 32 16.40 -25.48 -16.45
N ALA A 33 16.50 -24.21 -16.88
CA ALA A 33 16.39 -23.08 -15.99
C ALA A 33 14.93 -22.85 -15.59
N LEU A 34 14.66 -22.82 -14.28
CA LEU A 34 13.37 -22.39 -13.74
C LEU A 34 13.26 -20.85 -13.75
N ARG A 35 12.03 -20.35 -13.59
CA ARG A 35 11.76 -18.92 -13.48
C ARG A 35 12.57 -18.31 -12.32
N SER A 36 13.31 -17.24 -12.61
CA SER A 36 14.09 -16.54 -11.58
C SER A 36 13.18 -15.84 -10.58
N MET A 37 13.47 -16.01 -9.29
CA MET A 37 12.86 -15.31 -8.17
C MET A 37 13.70 -14.08 -7.81
N TYR A 38 13.03 -13.00 -7.41
CA TYR A 38 13.65 -11.83 -6.83
C TYR A 38 13.24 -11.70 -5.37
N LEU A 39 14.23 -11.55 -4.49
CA LEU A 39 14.06 -11.15 -3.10
C LEU A 39 14.67 -9.76 -2.94
N ALA A 40 13.98 -8.84 -2.27
CA ALA A 40 14.51 -7.53 -1.95
C ALA A 40 14.45 -7.27 -0.45
N PHE A 41 15.60 -6.90 0.11
CA PHE A 41 15.81 -6.62 1.51
C PHE A 41 16.03 -5.12 1.71
N PRO A 42 15.11 -4.43 2.37
CA PRO A 42 15.34 -3.10 2.91
C PRO A 42 16.43 -3.09 3.97
N ASN A 43 17.24 -2.03 3.98
CA ASN A 43 18.26 -1.86 5.02
C ASN A 43 17.67 -1.49 6.40
N SER A 44 16.45 -0.96 6.43
CA SER A 44 15.88 -0.29 7.61
C SER A 44 14.46 -0.75 7.94
N SER A 45 14.04 -1.93 7.49
CA SER A 45 12.69 -2.44 7.71
C SER A 45 12.69 -3.96 7.89
N PRO A 46 11.77 -4.53 8.71
CA PRO A 46 11.68 -5.97 8.94
C PRO A 46 11.02 -6.75 7.79
N PHE A 47 10.56 -6.08 6.73
CA PHE A 47 9.85 -6.73 5.63
C PHE A 47 10.81 -7.31 4.59
N VAL A 48 10.53 -8.54 4.15
CA VAL A 48 11.20 -9.17 3.00
C VAL A 48 10.25 -9.10 1.81
N LEU A 49 10.66 -8.40 0.76
CA LEU A 49 9.87 -8.29 -0.46
C LEU A 49 10.25 -9.44 -1.38
N HIS A 50 9.27 -10.11 -1.97
CA HIS A 50 9.52 -11.16 -2.95
C HIS A 50 8.64 -10.97 -4.19
N SER A 51 9.12 -11.45 -5.33
CA SER A 51 8.31 -11.50 -6.55
C SER A 51 7.08 -12.38 -6.33
N ALA A 52 5.90 -11.87 -6.71
CA ALA A 52 4.67 -12.67 -6.75
C ALA A 52 4.76 -13.69 -7.90
N ILE A 53 4.63 -14.97 -7.57
CA ILE A 53 4.56 -16.04 -8.57
C ILE A 53 3.09 -16.37 -8.77
N SER A 54 2.52 -15.89 -9.87
CA SER A 54 1.17 -16.29 -10.29
C SER A 54 1.20 -17.73 -10.79
N SER A 55 0.31 -18.56 -10.25
CA SER A 55 0.06 -19.94 -10.68
C SER A 55 -0.63 -20.06 -12.04
N ASN A 56 -1.04 -18.94 -12.67
CA ASN A 56 -1.91 -18.97 -13.85
C ASN A 56 -1.16 -18.99 -15.20
N GLY A 57 0.13 -19.35 -15.21
CA GLY A 57 0.87 -19.59 -16.45
C GLY A 57 0.53 -20.97 -17.06
N PRO A 58 0.65 -21.15 -18.39
CA PRO A 58 0.50 -22.46 -19.01
C PRO A 58 1.65 -23.36 -18.55
N GLY A 59 1.36 -24.28 -17.62
CA GLY A 59 2.34 -25.01 -16.81
C GLY A 59 2.08 -24.95 -15.28
N GLY A 60 0.99 -24.30 -14.86
CA GLY A 60 0.57 -24.10 -13.47
C GLY A 60 0.14 -25.38 -12.73
N GLY A 61 1.09 -26.27 -12.44
CA GLY A 61 1.02 -27.15 -11.28
C GLY A 61 1.55 -26.41 -10.04
N GLY A 62 1.04 -26.71 -8.85
CA GLY A 62 1.37 -26.05 -7.56
C GLY A 62 2.85 -26.03 -7.11
N SER A 63 3.79 -26.40 -8.00
CA SER A 63 5.25 -26.37 -7.80
C SER A 63 5.83 -24.95 -7.64
N GLY A 64 5.20 -23.95 -8.26
CA GLY A 64 5.64 -22.55 -8.11
C GLY A 64 5.61 -22.07 -6.65
N ASN A 65 4.61 -22.49 -5.88
CA ASN A 65 4.50 -22.12 -4.47
C ASN A 65 5.41 -22.97 -3.57
N SER A 66 5.64 -24.25 -3.90
CA SER A 66 6.53 -25.10 -3.11
C SER A 66 7.98 -24.62 -3.18
N THR A 67 8.47 -24.26 -4.37
CA THR A 67 9.82 -23.71 -4.54
C THR A 67 10.02 -22.39 -3.77
N ILE A 68 9.03 -21.50 -3.75
CA ILE A 68 9.03 -20.29 -2.91
C ILE A 68 9.15 -20.66 -1.44
N ASN A 69 8.29 -21.56 -0.96
CA ASN A 69 8.27 -21.96 0.44
C ASN A 69 9.59 -22.59 0.87
N SER A 70 10.23 -23.41 0.01
CA SER A 70 11.57 -23.96 0.27
C SER A 70 12.63 -22.86 0.36
N ILE A 71 12.61 -21.87 -0.54
CA ILE A 71 13.53 -20.72 -0.50
C ILE A 71 13.32 -19.91 0.77
N LEU A 72 12.07 -19.59 1.13
CA LEU A 72 11.75 -18.83 2.34
C LEU A 72 12.08 -19.60 3.63
N PHE A 73 11.91 -20.92 3.63
CA PHE A 73 12.32 -21.78 4.74
C PHE A 73 13.84 -21.77 4.90
N SER A 74 14.58 -21.94 3.80
CA SER A 74 16.06 -21.83 3.80
C SER A 74 16.51 -20.45 4.25
N LEU A 75 15.84 -19.38 3.80
CA LEU A 75 16.10 -18.02 4.24
C LEU A 75 15.90 -17.87 5.76
N THR A 76 14.77 -18.35 6.27
CA THR A 76 14.44 -18.32 7.70
C THR A 76 15.51 -19.05 8.51
N SER A 77 15.94 -20.23 8.05
CA SER A 77 16.99 -21.00 8.71
C SER A 77 18.36 -20.34 8.63
N THR A 78 18.67 -19.63 7.54
CA THR A 78 19.98 -18.98 7.34
C THR A 78 20.08 -17.66 8.11
N LEU A 79 18.97 -16.91 8.19
CA LEU A 79 18.90 -15.65 8.92
C LEU A 79 18.73 -15.86 10.44
N SER A 80 18.20 -17.02 10.85
CA SER A 80 18.10 -17.37 12.27
C SER A 80 19.47 -17.68 12.84
N ALA A 81 19.88 -16.90 13.84
CA ALA A 81 21.11 -17.17 14.60
C ALA A 81 20.76 -17.90 15.90
N ILE A 82 21.75 -18.57 16.48
CA ILE A 82 21.63 -19.18 17.82
C ILE A 82 21.26 -18.06 18.82
N GLY A 83 20.11 -18.21 19.48
CA GLY A 83 19.56 -17.21 20.42
C GLY A 83 18.67 -16.14 19.80
N ARG A 84 18.51 -16.08 18.46
CA ARG A 84 17.59 -15.17 17.77
C ARG A 84 16.86 -15.90 16.64
N PRO A 85 15.87 -16.76 16.96
CA PRO A 85 15.03 -17.36 15.94
C PRO A 85 14.21 -16.28 15.24
N ILE A 86 14.22 -16.30 13.92
CA ILE A 86 13.41 -15.41 13.09
C ILE A 86 12.31 -16.26 12.45
N SER A 87 11.09 -15.74 12.41
CA SER A 87 9.96 -16.39 11.73
C SER A 87 9.38 -15.41 10.71
N ILE A 88 9.32 -15.83 9.46
CA ILE A 88 8.75 -15.03 8.38
C ILE A 88 7.26 -15.34 8.30
N LYS A 89 6.43 -14.30 8.46
CA LYS A 89 4.97 -14.41 8.33
C LYS A 89 4.54 -13.92 6.95
N PRO A 90 3.62 -14.61 6.26
CA PRO A 90 3.06 -14.09 5.02
C PRO A 90 2.22 -12.85 5.33
N SER A 91 2.31 -11.84 4.46
CA SER A 91 1.46 -10.66 4.52
C SER A 91 0.08 -10.93 3.89
N THR A 92 -0.96 -10.33 4.44
CA THR A 92 -2.32 -10.32 3.86
C THR A 92 -2.50 -9.30 2.74
N ASP A 93 -1.44 -8.59 2.39
CA ASP A 93 -1.44 -7.56 1.36
C ASP A 93 -1.42 -8.16 -0.04
N LEU A 94 -2.14 -7.51 -0.95
CA LEU A 94 -2.17 -7.82 -2.36
C LEU A 94 -0.84 -7.41 -3.01
N PRO A 95 -0.40 -8.14 -4.04
CA PRO A 95 0.82 -7.79 -4.76
C PRO A 95 0.64 -6.46 -5.50
N THR A 96 1.68 -5.63 -5.49
CA THR A 96 1.70 -4.38 -6.27
C THR A 96 2.70 -4.49 -7.42
N ARG A 97 2.52 -3.68 -8.47
CA ARG A 97 3.35 -3.71 -9.68
C ARG A 97 4.67 -2.96 -9.50
N ALA A 98 4.66 -1.88 -8.72
CA ALA A 98 5.79 -0.98 -8.57
C ALA A 98 6.49 -1.20 -7.23
N LEU A 99 7.78 -1.51 -7.28
CA LEU A 99 8.60 -1.69 -6.08
C LEU A 99 8.69 -0.39 -5.24
N HIS A 100 8.67 0.78 -5.90
CA HIS A 100 8.56 2.07 -5.21
C HIS A 100 7.30 2.17 -4.35
N THR A 101 6.14 1.74 -4.86
CA THR A 101 4.89 1.74 -4.10
C THR A 101 5.02 0.91 -2.83
N ILE A 102 5.51 -0.34 -2.94
CA ILE A 102 5.76 -1.18 -1.75
C ILE A 102 6.70 -0.49 -0.78
N SER A 103 7.74 0.19 -1.29
CA SER A 103 8.72 0.89 -0.47
C SER A 103 8.10 2.02 0.36
N VAL A 104 7.13 2.72 -0.22
CA VAL A 104 6.33 3.74 0.48
C VAL A 104 5.39 3.10 1.49
N LEU A 105 4.63 2.08 1.10
CA LEU A 105 3.67 1.41 1.99
C LEU A 105 4.32 0.72 3.19
N LYS A 106 5.49 0.11 2.99
CA LYS A 106 6.23 -0.65 4.01
C LYS A 106 7.27 0.18 4.75
N GLY A 107 7.37 1.48 4.45
CA GLY A 107 8.18 2.44 5.19
C GLY A 107 9.68 2.20 5.05
N THR A 108 10.10 1.56 3.97
CA THR A 108 11.48 1.11 3.78
C THR A 108 12.39 2.25 3.33
N SER A 109 11.84 3.24 2.63
CA SER A 109 12.57 4.40 2.09
C SER A 109 11.93 5.75 2.40
N SER A 110 10.75 5.76 3.04
CA SER A 110 9.99 6.99 3.27
C SER A 110 9.25 6.94 4.60
N ARG A 111 9.01 8.11 5.19
CA ARG A 111 8.23 8.30 6.43
C ARG A 111 6.72 8.11 6.21
N GLY A 112 6.30 7.83 4.98
CA GLY A 112 4.90 7.83 4.57
C GLY A 112 4.11 6.57 4.94
N SER A 113 4.72 5.48 5.40
CA SER A 113 4.01 4.20 5.55
C SER A 113 2.79 4.22 6.47
N THR A 114 2.81 5.09 7.48
CA THR A 114 1.71 5.24 8.46
C THR A 114 0.99 6.58 8.32
N SER A 115 1.31 7.35 7.28
CA SER A 115 0.76 8.70 7.05
C SER A 115 0.57 8.94 5.55
N LEU A 116 -0.38 8.21 4.96
CA LEU A 116 -0.80 8.40 3.57
C LEU A 116 -2.10 9.22 3.49
N GLY A 117 -2.56 9.50 2.28
CA GLY A 117 -3.79 10.25 2.04
C GLY A 117 -3.76 11.64 2.69
N ALA A 118 -4.80 11.95 3.47
CA ALA A 118 -4.96 13.21 4.21
C ALA A 118 -3.80 13.48 5.19
N TRP A 119 -3.18 12.43 5.72
CA TRP A 119 -2.11 12.54 6.72
C TRP A 119 -0.72 12.71 6.11
N SER A 120 -0.60 12.64 4.78
CA SER A 120 0.69 12.70 4.09
C SER A 120 1.46 14.01 4.27
N ILE A 121 0.77 15.08 4.66
CA ILE A 121 1.41 16.34 5.05
C ILE A 121 2.34 16.21 6.27
N PHE A 122 2.07 15.25 7.17
CA PHE A 122 2.91 15.01 8.34
C PHE A 122 4.18 14.22 7.98
N ALA A 123 4.13 13.38 6.93
CA ALA A 123 5.31 12.69 6.41
C ALA A 123 6.35 13.68 5.88
N ASP A 124 5.90 14.78 5.27
CA ASP A 124 6.75 15.82 4.66
C ASP A 124 7.40 16.76 5.67
N GLY A 125 6.95 16.73 6.93
CA GLY A 125 7.41 17.68 7.94
C GLY A 125 6.72 19.03 7.79
N ILE A 126 5.45 19.08 8.19
CA ILE A 126 4.66 20.32 8.21
C ILE A 126 5.27 21.39 9.12
N ASP A 127 5.91 20.98 10.22
CA ASP A 127 6.39 21.87 11.26
C ASP A 127 7.73 22.50 10.91
N VAL A 128 7.85 23.80 11.20
CA VAL A 128 9.11 24.54 11.08
C VAL A 128 9.94 24.34 12.35
N SER A 129 11.27 24.31 12.20
CA SER A 129 12.18 24.25 13.35
C SER A 129 11.91 25.40 14.32
N PRO A 130 11.90 25.17 15.65
CA PRO A 130 11.68 26.23 16.63
C PRO A 130 12.77 27.31 16.61
N LEU A 131 13.94 27.00 16.04
CA LEU A 131 15.05 27.94 15.87
C LEU A 131 14.99 28.72 14.56
N ASN A 132 13.98 28.48 13.72
CA ASN A 132 13.85 29.18 12.45
C ASN A 132 13.53 30.66 12.71
N PRO A 133 14.40 31.63 12.33
CA PRO A 133 14.19 33.04 12.63
C PRO A 133 13.02 33.66 11.83
N PHE A 134 12.55 32.98 10.78
CA PHE A 134 11.42 33.41 9.95
C PHE A 134 10.09 32.81 10.42
N VAL A 135 9.66 33.08 11.66
CA VAL A 135 8.32 32.68 12.09
C VAL A 135 7.33 33.80 11.80
N GLY A 136 6.88 33.87 10.55
CA GLY A 136 5.50 34.28 10.31
C GLY A 136 4.61 33.22 10.96
N ASN A 137 4.12 33.49 12.16
CA ASN A 137 3.33 32.56 12.97
C ASN A 137 2.24 31.86 12.13
N ARG A 138 2.47 30.59 11.74
CA ARG A 138 1.39 29.76 11.17
C ARG A 138 0.22 29.61 12.16
N ALA A 139 0.50 29.74 13.46
CA ALA A 139 -0.50 29.82 14.52
C ALA A 139 -1.48 31.00 14.35
N SER A 140 -1.08 32.07 13.66
CA SER A 140 -1.93 33.24 13.39
C SER A 140 -2.77 33.11 12.11
N ARG A 141 -2.60 32.01 11.36
CA ARG A 141 -3.32 31.79 10.10
C ARG A 141 -4.76 31.41 10.44
N LYS A 142 -5.69 32.35 10.27
CA LYS A 142 -7.13 32.11 10.45
C LYS A 142 -7.55 30.88 9.64
N VAL A 143 -7.99 29.84 10.33
CA VAL A 143 -8.58 28.66 9.70
C VAL A 143 -9.93 29.07 9.14
N LYS A 144 -10.03 29.14 7.81
CA LYS A 144 -11.33 29.33 7.16
C LYS A 144 -12.09 28.00 7.22
N LYS A 145 -13.26 28.01 7.85
CA LYS A 145 -14.22 26.91 7.70
C LYS A 145 -14.61 26.86 6.22
N LEU A 146 -14.38 25.72 5.56
CA LEU A 146 -14.90 25.51 4.22
C LEU A 146 -16.40 25.17 4.37
N GLU A 147 -17.23 25.94 3.69
CA GLU A 147 -18.67 25.70 3.60
C GLU A 147 -18.97 24.72 2.46
N PHE A 148 -20.07 23.98 2.59
CA PHE A 148 -20.46 22.95 1.64
C PHE A 148 -21.22 23.55 0.46
N PRO A 149 -20.77 23.36 -0.78
CA PRO A 149 -21.46 23.91 -1.92
C PRO A 149 -22.48 22.89 -2.47
N THR A 150 -23.76 23.26 -2.46
CA THR A 150 -24.92 22.43 -2.87
C THR A 150 -25.26 22.50 -4.37
N THR A 151 -24.61 23.37 -5.14
CA THR A 151 -24.90 23.68 -6.55
C THR A 151 -23.78 23.23 -7.50
N ASN A 152 -24.07 22.87 -8.75
CA ASN A 152 -23.07 22.38 -9.73
C ASN A 152 -22.26 23.48 -10.46
N ASP A 153 -22.12 24.67 -9.87
CA ASP A 153 -21.42 25.79 -10.49
C ASP A 153 -19.89 25.61 -10.56
N ALA A 154 -19.23 26.38 -11.45
CA ALA A 154 -17.77 26.36 -11.61
C ALA A 154 -17.01 26.69 -10.29
N LYS A 155 -17.56 27.61 -9.48
CA LYS A 155 -17.01 27.96 -8.15
C LYS A 155 -17.11 26.79 -7.17
N THR A 156 -18.19 26.01 -7.25
CA THR A 156 -18.39 24.78 -6.49
C THR A 156 -17.36 23.74 -6.87
N LYS A 157 -17.06 23.57 -8.16
CA LYS A 157 -16.05 22.61 -8.62
C LYS A 157 -14.65 22.95 -8.09
N GLU A 158 -14.29 24.22 -8.05
CA GLU A 158 -13.01 24.65 -7.46
C GLU A 158 -12.94 24.34 -5.95
N MET A 159 -14.01 24.63 -5.21
CA MET A 159 -14.09 24.34 -3.78
C MET A 159 -14.05 22.83 -3.50
N ARG A 160 -14.79 22.02 -4.27
CA ARG A 160 -14.72 20.55 -4.22
C ARG A 160 -13.33 20.03 -4.53
N SER A 161 -12.68 20.58 -5.56
CA SER A 161 -11.31 20.22 -5.94
C SER A 161 -10.33 20.49 -4.81
N LYS A 162 -10.48 21.62 -4.12
CA LYS A 162 -9.67 21.98 -2.95
C LYS A 162 -9.89 21.02 -1.78
N MET A 163 -11.15 20.71 -1.43
CA MET A 163 -11.46 19.74 -0.38
C MET A 163 -10.90 18.36 -0.70
N ALA A 164 -11.10 17.90 -1.93
CA ALA A 164 -10.62 16.60 -2.37
C ALA A 164 -9.08 16.55 -2.32
N ARG A 165 -8.36 17.60 -2.76
CA ARG A 165 -6.90 17.65 -2.62
C ARG A 165 -6.45 17.46 -1.17
N ILE A 166 -7.08 18.15 -0.22
CA ILE A 166 -6.73 18.03 1.20
C ILE A 166 -6.97 16.59 1.70
N LEU A 167 -8.06 15.95 1.30
CA LEU A 167 -8.37 14.57 1.72
C LEU A 167 -7.43 13.52 1.12
N PHE A 168 -7.00 13.67 -0.13
CA PHE A 168 -6.18 12.66 -0.81
C PHE A 168 -4.67 12.93 -0.72
N THR A 169 -4.26 14.19 -0.49
CA THR A 169 -2.84 14.60 -0.52
C THR A 169 -2.40 15.36 0.73
N GLY A 170 -3.29 15.63 1.68
CA GLY A 170 -3.00 16.39 2.89
C GLY A 170 -2.73 17.89 2.68
N SER A 171 -2.70 18.38 1.44
CA SER A 171 -2.42 19.79 1.13
C SER A 171 -3.37 20.34 0.05
N ASP A 172 -3.53 21.66 0.01
CA ASP A 172 -4.28 22.36 -1.06
C ASP A 172 -3.38 22.77 -2.25
N ALA A 173 -2.09 22.41 -2.22
CA ALA A 173 -1.16 22.79 -3.28
C ALA A 173 -1.57 22.13 -4.61
N LYS A 174 -1.60 22.92 -5.69
CA LYS A 174 -1.77 22.38 -7.05
C LYS A 174 -0.45 21.71 -7.45
N SER A 175 -0.42 20.38 -7.48
CA SER A 175 0.68 19.61 -8.06
C SER A 175 0.60 19.61 -9.59
N GLU A 176 1.75 19.46 -10.26
CA GLU A 176 1.82 19.28 -11.72
C GLU A 176 1.11 17.98 -12.14
N GLU A 177 1.29 16.91 -11.37
CA GLU A 177 0.51 15.68 -11.51
C GLU A 177 -0.82 15.83 -10.77
N LYS A 178 -1.88 16.12 -11.53
CA LYS A 178 -3.19 16.56 -11.00
C LYS A 178 -3.86 15.57 -10.03
N TYR A 179 -3.63 14.27 -10.18
CA TYR A 179 -4.34 13.22 -9.44
C TYR A 179 -3.45 12.08 -8.92
N ARG A 180 -2.14 12.10 -9.15
CA ARG A 180 -1.28 10.95 -8.86
C ARG A 180 -1.06 10.79 -7.36
N SER A 181 -1.30 9.58 -6.85
CA SER A 181 -1.00 9.26 -5.45
C SER A 181 0.50 9.00 -5.23
N ARG A 182 0.97 9.15 -3.99
CA ARG A 182 2.38 8.89 -3.61
C ARG A 182 2.79 7.44 -3.82
N GLY A 183 1.84 6.53 -3.70
CA GLY A 183 2.01 5.09 -3.88
C GLY A 183 0.86 4.57 -4.72
N PRO A 184 0.98 4.59 -6.06
CA PRO A 184 -0.10 4.14 -6.94
C PRO A 184 -0.38 2.66 -6.68
N LEU A 185 -1.61 2.38 -6.28
CA LEU A 185 -2.07 1.04 -5.96
C LEU A 185 -3.00 0.53 -7.05
N PRO A 186 -2.66 -0.61 -7.68
CA PRO A 186 -3.45 -1.12 -8.79
C PRO A 186 -4.71 -1.85 -8.33
N MET A 187 -4.72 -2.35 -7.09
CA MET A 187 -5.86 -3.06 -6.54
C MET A 187 -5.97 -2.80 -5.04
N VAL A 188 -7.20 -2.56 -4.58
CA VAL A 188 -7.54 -2.39 -3.18
C VAL A 188 -8.80 -3.21 -2.89
N GLU A 189 -8.75 -4.02 -1.83
CA GLU A 189 -9.85 -4.81 -1.34
C GLU A 189 -10.28 -4.30 0.05
N ILE A 190 -11.56 -3.99 0.20
CA ILE A 190 -12.14 -3.48 1.44
C ILE A 190 -13.24 -4.43 1.88
N LYS A 191 -13.11 -4.95 3.11
CA LYS A 191 -14.05 -5.89 3.72
C LYS A 191 -14.73 -5.22 4.89
N LEU A 192 -15.99 -4.87 4.70
CA LEU A 192 -16.88 -4.27 5.69
C LEU A 192 -17.69 -5.38 6.38
N ASN A 193 -17.57 -5.44 7.69
CA ASN A 193 -18.30 -6.36 8.56
C ASN A 193 -18.62 -5.64 9.88
N ARG A 194 -19.39 -4.55 9.81
CA ARG A 194 -19.81 -3.77 10.98
C ARG A 194 -21.27 -4.08 11.32
N PRO A 195 -21.61 -4.29 12.60
CA PRO A 195 -23.02 -4.36 13.00
C PRO A 195 -23.68 -3.02 12.69
N TYR A 196 -24.92 -3.08 12.24
CA TYR A 196 -25.77 -1.91 12.08
C TYR A 196 -26.31 -1.54 13.47
N ASP A 197 -25.84 -0.44 14.04
CA ASP A 197 -26.32 0.04 15.34
C ASP A 197 -27.76 0.57 15.17
N GLN A 198 -28.75 -0.27 15.49
CA GLN A 198 -30.10 0.20 15.81
C GLN A 198 -30.17 0.37 17.33
N GLU A 199 -30.55 1.57 17.79
CA GLU A 199 -30.58 1.97 19.20
C GLU A 199 -31.54 1.14 20.08
N GLU A 200 -32.27 0.14 19.56
CA GLU A 200 -33.42 -0.42 20.29
C GLU A 200 -33.68 -1.94 20.19
N SER A 201 -32.72 -2.79 19.78
CA SER A 201 -32.94 -4.26 19.82
C SER A 201 -31.66 -5.08 19.98
N GLU A 202 -31.37 -5.54 21.20
CA GLU A 202 -30.21 -6.42 21.51
C GLU A 202 -30.33 -7.85 20.95
N LEU A 203 -31.42 -8.22 20.28
CA LEU A 203 -31.71 -9.61 19.91
C LEU A 203 -31.44 -9.96 18.44
N ASP A 204 -31.21 -9.00 17.55
CA ASP A 204 -30.83 -9.25 16.14
C ASP A 204 -30.11 -8.05 15.51
N SER A 205 -28.85 -7.79 15.91
CA SER A 205 -28.05 -6.75 15.25
C SER A 205 -27.72 -7.18 13.81
N PHE A 206 -28.40 -6.62 12.81
CA PHE A 206 -28.10 -6.86 11.40
C PHE A 206 -26.63 -6.50 11.10
N GLN A 207 -25.82 -7.47 10.68
CA GLN A 207 -24.40 -7.25 10.36
C GLN A 207 -24.14 -7.53 8.88
N PRO A 208 -24.21 -6.49 8.02
CA PRO A 208 -23.93 -6.67 6.60
C PRO A 208 -22.44 -6.96 6.38
N LYS A 209 -22.18 -7.98 5.55
CA LYS A 209 -20.84 -8.33 5.04
C LYS A 209 -20.72 -7.82 3.62
N ILE A 210 -20.02 -6.72 3.42
CA ILE A 210 -19.80 -6.10 2.11
C ILE A 210 -18.31 -6.21 1.77
N THR A 211 -17.99 -6.74 0.59
CA THR A 211 -16.62 -6.73 0.06
C THR A 211 -16.58 -5.87 -1.19
N LEU A 212 -15.81 -4.79 -1.14
CA LEU A 212 -15.55 -3.90 -2.26
C LEU A 212 -14.16 -4.17 -2.80
N ARG A 213 -14.04 -4.48 -4.09
CA ARG A 213 -12.75 -4.63 -4.77
C ARG A 213 -12.64 -3.59 -5.87
N LEU A 214 -11.61 -2.76 -5.78
CA LEU A 214 -11.32 -1.71 -6.75
C LEU A 214 -10.03 -2.06 -7.49
N GLU A 215 -10.02 -1.85 -8.80
CA GLU A 215 -8.89 -2.19 -9.68
C GLU A 215 -8.65 -1.07 -10.69
N GLY A 216 -7.39 -0.80 -11.01
CA GLY A 216 -6.96 0.23 -11.95
C GLY A 216 -5.43 0.36 -11.98
N ASP A 217 -4.91 1.45 -12.56
CA ASP A 217 -3.48 1.76 -12.46
C ASP A 217 -3.14 2.45 -11.13
N ASP A 218 -4.01 3.36 -10.70
CA ASP A 218 -3.98 4.02 -9.39
C ASP A 218 -5.43 4.23 -8.90
N VAL A 219 -5.88 3.35 -8.00
CA VAL A 219 -7.25 3.35 -7.48
C VAL A 219 -7.57 4.67 -6.78
N PHE A 220 -6.68 5.17 -5.92
CA PHE A 220 -6.94 6.37 -5.13
C PHE A 220 -6.90 7.63 -5.97
N ALA A 221 -6.06 7.69 -7.00
CA ALA A 221 -6.12 8.74 -8.01
C ALA A 221 -7.47 8.77 -8.74
N GLY A 222 -8.01 7.59 -9.09
CA GLY A 222 -9.33 7.47 -9.73
C GLY A 222 -10.46 7.97 -8.83
N ILE A 223 -10.48 7.55 -7.55
CA ILE A 223 -11.47 8.04 -6.57
C ILE A 223 -11.32 9.56 -6.39
N PHE A 224 -10.09 10.06 -6.31
CA PHE A 224 -9.82 11.48 -6.21
C PHE A 224 -10.39 12.25 -7.42
N GLN A 225 -10.20 11.74 -8.64
CA GLN A 225 -10.78 12.34 -9.84
C GLN A 225 -12.32 12.36 -9.78
N LEU A 226 -12.95 11.25 -9.40
CA LEU A 226 -14.42 11.16 -9.25
C LEU A 226 -14.97 12.13 -8.21
N ALA A 227 -14.24 12.35 -7.12
CA ALA A 227 -14.56 13.33 -6.09
C ALA A 227 -14.48 14.77 -6.63
N VAL A 228 -13.47 15.08 -7.46
CA VAL A 228 -13.35 16.40 -8.12
C VAL A 228 -14.46 16.64 -9.13
N ASP A 229 -14.88 15.61 -9.86
CA ASP A 229 -15.96 15.74 -10.85
C ASP A 229 -17.35 15.77 -10.18
N GLY A 230 -17.48 15.27 -8.95
CA GLY A 230 -18.72 15.30 -8.16
C GLY A 230 -19.56 14.05 -8.27
N ALA A 231 -19.00 12.97 -8.81
CA ALA A 231 -19.63 11.66 -8.77
C ALA A 231 -19.61 11.07 -7.35
N ILE A 232 -18.63 11.48 -6.52
CA ILE A 232 -18.51 11.11 -5.12
C ILE A 232 -18.60 12.37 -4.26
N ASP A 233 -19.42 12.32 -3.22
CA ASP A 233 -19.53 13.40 -2.24
C ASP A 233 -18.29 13.44 -1.33
N VAL A 234 -17.46 14.47 -1.54
CA VAL A 234 -16.21 14.72 -0.83
C VAL A 234 -16.38 14.82 0.69
N THR A 235 -17.57 15.21 1.15
CA THR A 235 -17.83 15.49 2.57
C THR A 235 -18.04 14.22 3.39
N ASN A 236 -18.56 13.18 2.74
CA ASN A 236 -18.91 11.91 3.35
C ASN A 236 -17.94 10.79 2.94
N ILE A 237 -16.79 11.11 2.34
CA ILE A 237 -15.76 10.12 2.02
C ILE A 237 -15.09 9.68 3.32
N PRO A 238 -15.16 8.39 3.69
CA PRO A 238 -14.46 7.88 4.86
C PRO A 238 -12.95 7.75 4.59
N GLY A 239 -12.13 7.82 5.63
CA GLY A 239 -10.67 7.82 5.49
C GLY A 239 -10.09 6.56 4.81
N TRP A 240 -10.71 5.39 4.98
CA TRP A 240 -10.30 4.18 4.25
C TRP A 240 -10.46 4.29 2.73
N MET A 241 -11.31 5.19 2.22
CA MET A 241 -11.43 5.48 0.78
C MET A 241 -10.40 6.50 0.27
N THR A 242 -9.74 7.24 1.17
CA THR A 242 -8.73 8.25 0.79
C THR A 242 -7.31 7.68 0.75
N GLY A 243 -7.14 6.40 1.09
CA GLY A 243 -5.87 5.70 1.06
C GLY A 243 -4.98 5.98 2.27
N GLU A 244 -5.54 6.44 3.38
CA GLU A 244 -4.79 6.77 4.60
C GLU A 244 -4.05 5.57 5.20
N GLU A 245 -4.65 4.39 5.12
CA GLU A 245 -4.15 3.17 5.75
C GLU A 245 -2.87 2.62 5.08
N GLY A 246 -2.63 2.98 3.80
CA GLY A 246 -1.50 2.43 3.06
C GLY A 246 -1.51 0.91 2.91
N SER A 247 -2.67 0.29 3.08
CA SER A 247 -2.87 -1.15 2.89
C SER A 247 -3.65 -1.41 1.62
N THR A 248 -3.32 -2.50 0.94
CA THR A 248 -4.12 -3.02 -0.18
C THR A 248 -5.37 -3.74 0.30
N THR A 249 -5.38 -4.24 1.54
CA THR A 249 -6.51 -4.99 2.10
C THR A 249 -6.92 -4.34 3.42
N VAL A 250 -8.14 -3.83 3.49
CA VAL A 250 -8.66 -3.13 4.67
C VAL A 250 -9.85 -3.88 5.23
N TYR A 251 -9.82 -4.17 6.53
CA TYR A 251 -10.93 -4.80 7.25
C TYR A 251 -11.59 -3.77 8.16
N ILE A 252 -12.89 -3.60 7.99
CA ILE A 252 -13.68 -2.56 8.66
C ILE A 252 -14.79 -3.26 9.44
N GLY A 253 -14.57 -3.48 10.74
CA GLY A 253 -15.47 -4.29 11.58
C GLY A 253 -14.88 -4.53 12.96
N ARG A 254 -15.61 -5.22 13.85
CA ARG A 254 -15.01 -5.80 15.05
C ARG A 254 -14.05 -6.90 14.59
N THR A 255 -12.76 -6.67 14.78
CA THR A 255 -11.73 -7.69 14.57
C THR A 255 -11.91 -8.75 15.65
N VAL A 256 -12.36 -9.95 15.29
CA VAL A 256 -12.15 -11.11 16.16
C VAL A 256 -10.67 -11.46 15.99
N THR A 257 -9.86 -10.93 16.89
CA THR A 257 -8.45 -11.32 16.99
C THR A 257 -8.43 -12.80 17.35
N ILE A 258 -7.85 -13.63 16.46
CA ILE A 258 -7.53 -15.04 16.74
C ILE A 258 -6.14 -15.09 17.37
#